data_AF-A0A8J2ZK95-F1
#
_entry.id   AF-A0A8J2ZK95-F1
#
_cell.length_a   1.000
_cell.length_b   1.000
_cell.length_c   1.000
_cell.angle_alpha   90.00
_cell.angle_beta   90.00
_cell.angle_gamma   90.00
#
_symmetry.space_group_name_H-M   'P 1'
#
loop_
_entity.id
_entity.type
_entity.pdbx_description
1 polymer ?
#
loop_
_entity_poly.entity_id
_entity_poly.type
_entity_poly.pdbx_seq_one_letter_code
_entity_poly.pdbx_strand_id
1 'polypeptide(L)'
;MSKNTIRGVSALAAMLVAGMALAHGDVAPQPMNTDALPDVGEEWLSENPYRDQGDDVWKTAVSLGESGYTQNCARCHGLEVISGGLAPDLRFLEAEEYGDEWFIERFRDGYTQNGITKMPAFGELLGQKAAWAIRTYVETRPDDAAVEDVSDELAEIRDHLAAGDADVPAVTARLREVAGEIETLSGAPVADSIAFRAANLLEADPSATAKAAETLTIGLSAAH
;
A
#
# COMPACT_ATOMS: atom_id res chain seq x y z
N MET A 1 29.82 -46.12 -10.65
CA MET A 1 29.86 -44.73 -11.15
C MET A 1 31.31 -44.28 -11.29
N SER A 2 31.66 -43.58 -12.37
CA SER A 2 33.00 -43.00 -12.54
C SER A 2 33.19 -41.83 -11.58
N LYS A 3 34.44 -41.57 -11.14
CA LYS A 3 34.79 -40.40 -10.30
C LYS A 3 34.32 -39.08 -10.92
N ASN A 4 34.23 -39.01 -12.24
CA ASN A 4 33.72 -37.84 -12.97
C ASN A 4 32.20 -37.70 -12.86
N THR A 5 31.45 -38.81 -12.83
CA THR A 5 30.00 -38.81 -12.63
C THR A 5 29.63 -38.34 -11.22
N ILE A 6 30.42 -38.75 -10.21
CA ILE A 6 30.22 -38.32 -8.82
C ILE A 6 30.50 -36.81 -8.67
N ARG A 7 31.57 -36.30 -9.28
CA ARG A 7 31.91 -34.86 -9.28
C ARG A 7 30.85 -34.00 -9.97
N GLY A 8 30.30 -34.45 -11.09
CA GLY A 8 29.24 -33.72 -11.81
C GLY A 8 27.94 -33.61 -11.00
N VAL A 9 27.53 -34.68 -10.33
CA VAL A 9 26.32 -34.69 -9.48
C VAL A 9 26.49 -33.79 -8.26
N SER A 10 27.65 -33.79 -7.62
CA SER A 10 27.92 -32.91 -6.47
C SER A 10 27.96 -31.42 -6.84
N ALA A 11 28.49 -31.06 -8.01
CA ALA A 11 28.50 -29.68 -8.48
C ALA A 11 27.08 -29.16 -8.78
N LEU A 12 26.23 -29.99 -9.39
CA LEU A 12 24.85 -29.62 -9.69
C LEU A 12 24.00 -29.45 -8.43
N ALA A 13 24.19 -30.32 -7.43
CA ALA A 13 23.54 -30.20 -6.12
C ALA A 13 23.96 -28.92 -5.38
N ALA A 14 25.23 -28.53 -5.43
CA ALA A 14 25.70 -27.29 -4.81
C ALA A 14 25.13 -26.03 -5.49
N MET A 15 24.99 -26.03 -6.82
CA MET A 15 24.35 -24.92 -7.55
C MET A 15 22.86 -24.80 -7.26
N LEU A 16 22.13 -25.91 -7.12
CA LEU A 16 20.72 -25.91 -6.73
C LEU A 16 20.48 -25.37 -5.32
N VAL A 17 21.35 -25.73 -4.36
CA VAL A 17 21.25 -25.24 -2.98
C VAL A 17 21.61 -23.75 -2.87
N ALA A 18 22.59 -23.27 -3.65
CA ALA A 18 22.95 -21.86 -3.68
C ALA A 18 21.82 -20.96 -4.21
N GLY A 19 21.02 -21.45 -5.18
CA GLY A 19 19.84 -20.72 -5.69
C GLY A 19 18.74 -20.51 -4.65
N MET A 20 18.57 -21.43 -3.70
CA MET A 20 17.54 -21.30 -2.66
C MET A 20 17.90 -20.23 -1.60
N ALA A 21 19.19 -20.00 -1.34
CA ALA A 21 19.63 -18.98 -0.38
C ALA A 21 19.40 -17.54 -0.86
N LEU A 22 19.32 -17.32 -2.18
CA LEU A 22 19.06 -16.02 -2.82
C LEU A 22 17.56 -15.74 -3.02
N ALA A 23 16.69 -16.71 -2.76
CA ALA A 23 15.25 -16.57 -2.97
C ALA A 23 14.53 -15.77 -1.86
N HIS A 24 15.21 -15.44 -0.77
CA HIS A 24 14.58 -14.75 0.38
C HIS A 24 14.49 -13.22 0.25
N GLY A 25 15.05 -12.63 -0.82
CA GLY A 25 15.14 -11.18 -0.98
C GLY A 25 16.07 -10.55 0.07
N ASP A 26 16.54 -9.33 -0.17
CA ASP A 26 17.16 -8.55 0.90
C ASP A 26 16.07 -8.20 1.92
N VAL A 27 16.30 -8.52 3.19
CA VAL A 27 15.40 -8.22 4.31
C VAL A 27 15.80 -6.91 5.01
N ALA A 28 16.84 -6.23 4.53
CA ALA A 28 17.17 -4.88 4.96
C ALA A 28 16.08 -3.88 4.51
N PRO A 29 15.73 -2.89 5.35
CA PRO A 29 14.82 -1.83 4.95
C PRO A 29 15.29 -1.12 3.68
N GLN A 30 14.36 -0.90 2.76
CA GLN A 30 14.62 -0.26 1.48
C GLN A 30 14.40 1.25 1.61
N PRO A 31 15.37 2.08 1.18
CA PRO A 31 15.28 3.53 1.30
C PRO A 31 14.11 4.07 0.48
N MET A 32 13.50 5.15 0.97
CA MET A 32 12.40 5.84 0.30
C MET A 32 12.83 7.22 -0.16
N ASN A 33 12.56 7.57 -1.43
CA ASN A 33 12.69 8.96 -1.88
C ASN A 33 11.44 9.74 -1.43
N THR A 34 11.65 10.77 -0.61
CA THR A 34 10.59 11.63 -0.07
C THR A 34 10.76 13.10 -0.46
N ASP A 35 11.57 13.39 -1.47
CA ASP A 35 11.92 14.75 -1.90
C ASP A 35 10.70 15.54 -2.40
N ALA A 36 9.69 14.84 -2.92
CA ALA A 36 8.45 15.45 -3.41
C ALA A 36 7.48 15.87 -2.29
N LEU A 37 7.72 15.47 -1.04
CA LEU A 37 6.88 15.83 0.10
C LEU A 37 7.36 17.12 0.76
N PRO A 38 6.48 17.90 1.40
CA PRO A 38 6.88 19.04 2.22
C PRO A 38 7.77 18.63 3.40
N ASP A 39 8.66 19.52 3.83
CA ASP A 39 9.51 19.26 4.99
C ASP A 39 8.71 19.30 6.29
N VAL A 40 9.08 18.41 7.20
CA VAL A 40 8.38 18.17 8.48
C VAL A 40 9.27 18.43 9.71
N GLY A 41 10.45 19.00 9.49
CA GLY A 41 11.43 19.28 10.54
C GLY A 41 12.17 18.04 11.07
N GLU A 42 13.10 18.28 11.99
CA GLU A 42 13.88 17.22 12.66
C GLU A 42 13.18 16.66 13.90
N GLU A 43 12.36 17.48 14.56
CA GLU A 43 11.55 17.04 15.68
C GLU A 43 10.39 16.19 15.18
N TRP A 44 10.18 15.04 15.84
CA TRP A 44 9.09 14.14 15.48
C TRP A 44 7.75 14.78 15.87
N LEU A 45 6.89 14.96 14.88
CA LEU A 45 5.51 15.34 15.03
C LEU A 45 4.73 14.24 15.77
N SER A 46 3.65 14.63 16.43
CA SER A 46 2.73 13.70 17.10
C SER A 46 1.58 13.25 16.19
N GLU A 47 1.25 14.04 15.17
CA GLU A 47 0.12 13.80 14.28
C GLU A 47 0.56 13.81 12.80
N ASN A 48 -0.19 13.10 11.97
CA ASN A 48 0.08 12.99 10.54
C ASN A 48 -0.08 14.36 9.83
N PRO A 49 1.02 14.97 9.35
CA PRO A 49 0.99 16.30 8.78
C PRO A 49 0.34 16.34 7.39
N TYR A 50 0.19 15.20 6.69
CA TYR A 50 -0.26 15.18 5.29
C TYR A 50 -1.78 15.09 5.13
N ARG A 51 -2.56 14.96 6.22
CA ARG A 51 -4.04 14.97 6.15
C ARG A 51 -4.59 16.28 5.58
N ASP A 52 -4.00 17.41 5.98
CA ASP A 52 -4.54 18.76 5.72
C ASP A 52 -3.65 19.62 4.80
N GLN A 53 -2.68 19.02 4.10
CA GLN A 53 -1.75 19.77 3.23
C GLN A 53 -2.21 19.95 1.78
N GLY A 54 -3.49 19.66 1.51
CA GLY A 54 -4.10 19.74 0.19
C GLY A 54 -3.94 18.48 -0.63
N ASP A 55 -4.79 18.36 -1.65
CA ASP A 55 -5.00 17.14 -2.43
C ASP A 55 -3.73 16.62 -3.11
N ASP A 56 -2.92 17.51 -3.71
CA ASP A 56 -1.68 17.11 -4.39
C ASP A 56 -0.64 16.52 -3.43
N VAL A 57 -0.47 17.12 -2.25
CA VAL A 57 0.47 16.62 -1.23
C VAL A 57 -0.04 15.30 -0.66
N TRP A 58 -1.33 15.22 -0.34
CA TRP A 58 -1.95 14.00 0.18
C TRP A 58 -1.83 12.85 -0.82
N LYS A 59 -2.15 13.05 -2.10
CA LYS A 59 -1.99 12.02 -3.16
C LYS A 59 -0.54 11.60 -3.32
N THR A 60 0.41 12.54 -3.23
CA THR A 60 1.84 12.25 -3.27
C THR A 60 2.26 11.41 -2.06
N ALA A 61 1.77 11.74 -0.86
CA ALA A 61 2.04 10.97 0.36
C ALA A 61 1.47 9.55 0.29
N VAL A 62 0.23 9.38 -0.20
CA VAL A 62 -0.38 8.07 -0.43
C VAL A 62 0.45 7.24 -1.42
N SER A 63 0.86 7.80 -2.56
CA SER A 63 1.62 7.07 -3.58
C SER A 63 3.03 6.65 -3.12
N LEU A 64 3.75 7.56 -2.45
CA LEU A 64 5.05 7.23 -1.86
C LEU A 64 4.91 6.26 -0.68
N GLY A 65 3.85 6.42 0.12
CA GLY A 65 3.48 5.56 1.22
C GLY A 65 3.19 4.12 0.78
N GLU A 66 2.43 3.94 -0.31
CA GLU A 66 2.13 2.64 -0.91
C GLU A 66 3.41 1.90 -1.30
N SER A 67 4.31 2.61 -1.99
CA SER A 67 5.60 2.06 -2.42
C SER A 67 6.48 1.72 -1.21
N GLY A 68 6.53 2.59 -0.21
CA GLY A 68 7.29 2.38 1.02
C GLY A 68 6.76 1.22 1.86
N TYR A 69 5.45 1.16 2.05
CA TYR A 69 4.74 0.11 2.77
C TYR A 69 4.95 -1.25 2.11
N THR A 70 4.79 -1.33 0.78
CA THR A 70 4.95 -2.58 0.03
C THR A 70 6.36 -3.15 0.19
N GLN A 71 7.38 -2.29 0.20
CA GLN A 71 8.78 -2.71 0.32
C GLN A 71 9.17 -3.07 1.77
N ASN A 72 8.66 -2.35 2.76
CA ASN A 72 9.18 -2.42 4.13
C ASN A 72 8.23 -3.10 5.14
N CYS A 73 6.93 -3.13 4.88
CA CYS A 73 5.91 -3.47 5.87
C CYS A 73 5.04 -4.67 5.46
N ALA A 74 4.71 -4.77 4.17
CA ALA A 74 3.72 -5.72 3.66
C ALA A 74 4.07 -7.20 3.91
N ARG A 75 5.36 -7.53 4.05
CA ARG A 75 5.78 -8.91 4.40
C ARG A 75 5.20 -9.38 5.74
N CYS A 76 5.01 -8.48 6.69
CA CYS A 76 4.54 -8.79 8.03
C CYS A 76 3.08 -8.40 8.24
N HIS A 77 2.70 -7.22 7.77
CA HIS A 77 1.36 -6.64 7.94
C HIS A 77 0.42 -6.95 6.77
N GLY A 78 0.92 -7.66 5.75
CA GLY A 78 0.17 -8.07 4.57
C GLY A 78 0.09 -7.01 3.47
N LEU A 79 -0.28 -7.44 2.26
CA LEU A 79 -0.49 -6.53 1.14
C LEU A 79 -1.73 -5.67 1.39
N GLU A 80 -1.70 -4.43 0.92
CA GLU A 80 -2.80 -3.48 1.12
C GLU A 80 -3.19 -3.28 2.59
N VAL A 81 -2.25 -3.59 3.50
CA VAL A 81 -2.42 -3.48 4.96
C VAL A 81 -3.32 -4.55 5.58
N ILE A 82 -3.75 -5.53 4.77
CA ILE A 82 -4.60 -6.64 5.20
C ILE A 82 -3.75 -7.78 5.74
N SER A 83 -3.82 -8.02 7.04
CA SER A 83 -2.95 -9.01 7.68
C SER A 83 -3.27 -10.45 7.31
N GLY A 84 -2.23 -11.21 6.96
CA GLY A 84 -2.28 -12.68 6.85
C GLY A 84 -2.08 -13.43 8.19
N GLY A 85 -2.11 -12.73 9.33
CA GLY A 85 -2.01 -13.30 10.68
C GLY A 85 -0.61 -13.27 11.32
N LEU A 86 0.41 -12.73 10.65
CA LEU A 86 1.78 -12.63 11.21
C LEU A 86 1.95 -11.40 12.12
N ALA A 87 1.46 -10.24 11.69
CA ALA A 87 1.41 -9.01 12.47
C ALA A 87 -0.01 -8.40 12.42
N PRO A 88 -0.37 -7.40 13.22
CA PRO A 88 -1.71 -6.81 13.18
C PRO A 88 -2.07 -6.21 11.81
N ASP A 89 -3.35 -6.28 11.44
CA ASP A 89 -3.93 -5.50 10.34
C ASP A 89 -3.94 -4.03 10.76
N LEU A 90 -3.24 -3.17 10.02
CA LEU A 90 -3.08 -1.76 10.42
C LEU A 90 -4.23 -0.87 9.96
N ARG A 91 -5.20 -1.39 9.20
CA ARG A 91 -6.38 -0.62 8.78
C ARG A 91 -7.26 -0.26 9.97
N PHE A 92 -7.20 -1.04 11.05
CA PHE A 92 -7.86 -0.76 12.33
C PHE A 92 -7.15 0.29 13.19
N LEU A 93 -5.99 0.80 12.76
CA LEU A 93 -5.30 1.85 13.50
C LEU A 93 -5.91 3.21 13.15
N GLU A 94 -6.75 3.71 14.05
CA GLU A 94 -7.58 4.92 13.89
C GLU A 94 -6.77 6.12 13.38
N ALA A 95 -7.32 6.87 12.43
CA ALA A 95 -6.70 8.06 11.82
C ALA A 95 -6.85 9.31 12.71
N GLU A 96 -6.34 9.22 13.93
CA GLU A 96 -6.36 10.28 14.93
C GLU A 96 -5.05 10.32 15.73
N GLU A 97 -4.91 11.31 16.62
CA GLU A 97 -3.71 11.54 17.43
C GLU A 97 -3.23 10.27 18.15
N TYR A 98 -4.13 9.52 18.79
CA TYR A 98 -3.77 8.31 19.51
C TYR A 98 -3.23 7.21 18.57
N GLY A 99 -3.84 7.04 17.40
CA GLY A 99 -3.34 6.11 16.39
C GLY A 99 -1.99 6.53 15.80
N ASP A 100 -1.76 7.83 15.67
CA ASP A 100 -0.51 8.40 15.18
C ASP A 100 0.64 8.23 16.17
N GLU A 101 0.39 8.47 17.46
CA GLU A 101 1.36 8.20 18.52
C GLU A 101 1.78 6.73 18.50
N TRP A 102 0.81 5.81 18.37
CA TRP A 102 1.09 4.38 18.31
C TRP A 102 1.88 4.00 17.06
N PHE A 103 1.51 4.55 15.90
CA PHE A 103 2.23 4.31 14.66
C PHE A 103 3.67 4.82 14.76
N ILE A 104 3.86 6.07 15.20
CA ILE A 104 5.16 6.73 15.18
C ILE A 104 6.13 6.10 16.17
N GLU A 105 5.67 5.69 17.36
CA GLU A 105 6.48 4.95 18.33
C GLU A 105 6.97 3.63 17.73
N ARG A 106 6.05 2.83 17.15
CA ARG A 106 6.40 1.54 16.54
C ARG A 106 7.28 1.68 15.31
N PHE A 107 7.05 2.70 14.48
CA PHE A 107 7.88 2.97 13.33
C PHE A 107 9.31 3.33 13.76
N ARG A 108 9.45 4.23 14.75
CA ARG A 108 10.74 4.73 15.20
C ARG A 108 11.57 3.66 15.88
N ASP A 109 10.98 3.01 16.88
CA ASP A 109 11.70 2.17 17.84
C ASP A 109 11.49 0.67 17.61
N GLY A 110 10.59 0.31 16.69
CA GLY A 110 10.23 -1.07 16.40
C GLY A 110 9.43 -1.71 17.53
N TYR A 111 9.50 -3.03 17.62
CA TYR A 111 8.87 -3.79 18.70
C TYR A 111 9.72 -5.01 19.03
N THR A 112 10.13 -5.13 20.29
CA THR A 112 10.88 -6.28 20.81
C THR A 112 10.13 -6.90 21.97
N GLN A 113 9.95 -8.21 21.94
CA GLN A 113 9.27 -8.97 22.99
C GLN A 113 10.13 -10.17 23.40
N ASN A 114 10.38 -10.31 24.70
CA ASN A 114 11.22 -11.37 25.26
C ASN A 114 12.62 -11.45 24.60
N GLY A 115 13.21 -10.30 24.29
CA GLY A 115 14.52 -10.21 23.63
C GLY A 115 14.52 -10.55 22.13
N ILE A 116 13.35 -10.81 21.53
CA ILE A 116 13.20 -11.10 20.11
C ILE A 116 12.56 -9.88 19.43
N THR A 117 13.28 -9.29 18.47
CA THR A 117 12.74 -8.24 17.60
C THR A 117 11.64 -8.80 16.72
N LYS A 118 10.45 -8.22 16.86
CA LYS A 118 9.23 -8.57 16.11
C LYS A 118 8.95 -7.58 14.99
N MET A 119 9.27 -6.31 15.21
CA MET A 119 9.22 -5.24 14.22
C MET A 119 10.57 -4.48 14.27
N PRO A 120 11.26 -4.30 13.14
CA PRO A 120 12.47 -3.48 13.07
C PRO A 120 12.19 -2.02 13.42
N ALA A 121 13.22 -1.32 13.91
CA ALA A 121 13.21 0.12 14.05
C ALA A 121 13.53 0.77 12.70
N PHE A 122 12.70 1.71 12.24
CA PHE A 122 12.87 2.39 10.95
C PHE A 122 13.22 3.88 11.08
N GLY A 123 13.16 4.45 12.29
CA GLY A 123 13.30 5.89 12.52
C GLY A 123 14.57 6.49 11.90
N GLU A 124 15.75 5.96 12.25
CA GLU A 124 17.02 6.43 11.70
C GLU A 124 17.24 6.02 10.23
N LEU A 125 16.58 4.96 9.77
CA LEU A 125 16.82 4.37 8.45
C LEU A 125 16.05 5.07 7.34
N LEU A 126 14.78 5.41 7.61
CA LEU A 126 13.86 5.98 6.62
C LEU A 126 13.49 7.44 6.93
N GLY A 127 13.53 7.84 8.19
CA GLY A 127 13.19 9.19 8.62
C GLY A 127 11.69 9.48 8.65
N GLN A 128 11.37 10.69 9.14
CA GLN A 128 10.00 11.08 9.47
C GLN A 128 9.09 11.28 8.23
N LYS A 129 9.61 11.84 7.13
CA LYS A 129 8.80 12.02 5.90
C LYS A 129 8.29 10.69 5.36
N ALA A 130 9.12 9.66 5.44
CA ALA A 130 8.77 8.29 5.04
C ALA A 130 7.73 7.68 5.99
N ALA A 131 7.89 7.87 7.30
CA ALA A 131 6.94 7.42 8.31
C ALA A 131 5.54 7.97 8.01
N TRP A 132 5.41 9.28 7.83
CA TRP A 132 4.12 9.91 7.59
C TRP A 132 3.52 9.60 6.22
N ALA A 133 4.33 9.40 5.19
CA ALA A 133 3.84 8.93 3.90
C ALA A 133 3.21 7.53 4.02
N ILE A 134 3.92 6.58 4.68
CA ILE A 134 3.40 5.24 4.95
C ILE A 134 2.14 5.31 5.79
N ARG A 135 2.12 6.15 6.84
CA ARG A 135 0.95 6.33 7.71
C ARG A 135 -0.25 6.85 6.92
N THR A 136 -0.06 7.84 6.06
CA THR A 136 -1.11 8.35 5.18
C THR A 136 -1.66 7.25 4.28
N TYR A 137 -0.79 6.42 3.67
CA TYR A 137 -1.25 5.26 2.89
C TYR A 137 -2.06 4.25 3.72
N VAL A 138 -1.63 3.96 4.95
CA VAL A 138 -2.29 3.02 5.87
C VAL A 138 -3.69 3.51 6.25
N GLU A 139 -3.82 4.79 6.58
CA GLU A 139 -5.09 5.40 6.99
C GLU A 139 -6.14 5.34 5.87
N THR A 140 -5.72 5.43 4.62
CA THR A 140 -6.66 5.56 3.49
C THR A 140 -7.18 4.23 2.96
N ARG A 141 -6.86 3.11 3.62
CA ARG A 141 -7.34 1.80 3.18
C ARG A 141 -8.85 1.69 3.32
N PRO A 142 -9.56 1.24 2.27
CA PRO A 142 -11.01 1.13 2.29
C PRO A 142 -11.48 0.04 3.27
N ASP A 143 -12.70 0.19 3.77
CA ASP A 143 -13.44 -0.89 4.40
C ASP A 143 -13.91 -1.89 3.33
N ASP A 144 -13.57 -3.17 3.52
CA ASP A 144 -13.92 -4.25 2.59
C ASP A 144 -15.44 -4.40 2.45
N ALA A 145 -16.20 -4.16 3.53
CA ALA A 145 -17.66 -4.24 3.49
C ALA A 145 -18.25 -3.14 2.60
N ALA A 146 -17.72 -1.91 2.70
CA ALA A 146 -18.16 -0.79 1.87
C ALA A 146 -17.78 -1.00 0.38
N VAL A 147 -16.65 -1.66 0.10
CA VAL A 147 -16.26 -2.01 -1.27
C VAL A 147 -17.16 -3.11 -1.84
N GLU A 148 -17.49 -4.13 -1.05
CA GLU A 148 -18.38 -5.22 -1.46
C GLU A 148 -19.77 -4.69 -1.88
N ASP A 149 -20.32 -3.73 -1.11
CA ASP A 149 -21.63 -3.12 -1.37
C ASP A 149 -21.73 -2.44 -2.75
N VAL A 150 -20.61 -2.00 -3.33
CA VAL A 150 -20.54 -1.31 -4.63
C VAL A 150 -19.84 -2.13 -5.72
N SER A 151 -19.44 -3.37 -5.42
CA SER A 151 -18.61 -4.21 -6.30
C SER A 151 -19.26 -4.53 -7.65
N ASP A 152 -20.57 -4.86 -7.65
CA ASP A 152 -21.35 -5.14 -8.86
C ASP A 152 -21.40 -3.92 -9.79
N GLU A 153 -21.61 -2.72 -9.23
CA GLU A 153 -21.64 -1.47 -10.00
C GLU A 153 -20.26 -1.15 -10.59
N LEU A 154 -19.20 -1.31 -9.78
CA LEU A 154 -17.83 -1.11 -10.26
C LEU A 154 -17.44 -2.11 -11.35
N ALA A 155 -17.96 -3.34 -11.30
CA ALA A 155 -17.77 -4.34 -12.34
C ALA A 155 -18.46 -3.93 -13.66
N GLU A 156 -19.68 -3.39 -13.60
CA GLU A 156 -20.39 -2.88 -14.78
C GLU A 156 -19.64 -1.68 -15.40
N ILE A 157 -19.19 -0.73 -14.58
CA ILE A 157 -18.39 0.42 -15.03
C ILE A 157 -17.09 -0.05 -15.71
N ARG A 158 -16.39 -1.01 -15.10
CA ARG A 158 -15.17 -1.61 -15.67
C ARG A 158 -15.45 -2.19 -17.06
N ASP A 159 -16.54 -2.93 -17.22
CA ASP A 159 -16.87 -3.60 -18.48
C ASP A 159 -17.16 -2.59 -19.60
N HIS A 160 -17.87 -1.50 -19.30
CA HIS A 160 -18.08 -0.39 -20.24
C HIS A 160 -16.79 0.35 -20.62
N LEU A 161 -15.92 0.62 -19.64
CA LEU A 161 -14.61 1.23 -19.90
C LEU A 161 -13.72 0.33 -20.77
N ALA A 162 -13.75 -0.99 -20.54
CA ALA A 162 -12.99 -1.97 -21.31
C ALA A 162 -13.54 -2.16 -22.73
N ALA A 163 -14.86 -2.09 -22.91
CA ALA A 163 -15.51 -2.13 -24.22
C ALA A 163 -15.27 -0.86 -25.05
N GLY A 164 -14.91 0.25 -24.40
CA GLY A 164 -14.71 1.55 -25.05
C GLY A 164 -16.02 2.25 -25.44
N ASP A 165 -17.14 1.85 -24.83
CA ASP A 165 -18.47 2.42 -25.07
C ASP A 165 -18.98 3.30 -23.90
N ALA A 166 -18.16 3.46 -22.85
CA ALA A 166 -18.44 4.33 -21.72
C ALA A 166 -18.61 5.81 -22.13
N ASP A 167 -19.63 6.47 -21.58
CA ASP A 167 -19.68 7.93 -21.48
C ASP A 167 -18.69 8.35 -20.38
N VAL A 168 -17.46 8.68 -20.78
CA VAL A 168 -16.36 8.96 -19.85
C VAL A 168 -16.71 10.05 -18.84
N PRO A 169 -17.23 11.24 -19.22
CA PRO A 169 -17.68 12.23 -18.25
C PRO A 169 -18.68 11.71 -17.22
N ALA A 170 -19.70 10.95 -17.65
CA ALA A 170 -20.71 10.39 -16.75
C ALA A 170 -20.12 9.33 -15.82
N VAL A 171 -19.28 8.44 -16.37
CA VAL A 171 -18.58 7.40 -15.61
C VAL A 171 -17.62 8.00 -14.59
N THR A 172 -16.85 9.03 -14.95
CA THR A 172 -15.96 9.73 -14.02
C THR A 172 -16.75 10.34 -12.86
N ALA A 173 -17.86 11.02 -13.14
CA ALA A 173 -18.72 11.58 -12.10
C ALA A 173 -19.27 10.47 -11.18
N ARG A 174 -19.73 9.35 -11.75
CA ARG A 174 -20.26 8.24 -10.95
C ARG A 174 -19.19 7.56 -10.10
N LEU A 175 -17.98 7.36 -10.64
CA LEU A 175 -16.85 6.84 -9.87
C LEU A 175 -16.48 7.75 -8.70
N ARG A 176 -16.66 9.08 -8.82
CA ARG A 176 -16.46 10.02 -7.70
C ARG A 176 -17.53 9.89 -6.63
N GLU A 177 -18.79 9.71 -7.02
CA GLU A 177 -19.88 9.46 -6.08
C GLU A 177 -19.63 8.15 -5.31
N VAL A 178 -19.37 7.04 -6.02
CA VAL A 178 -19.05 5.75 -5.42
C VAL A 178 -17.81 5.84 -4.51
N ALA A 179 -16.77 6.56 -4.92
CA ALA A 179 -15.59 6.77 -4.09
C ALA A 179 -15.90 7.47 -2.76
N GLY A 180 -16.90 8.36 -2.72
CA GLY A 180 -17.35 9.04 -1.50
C GLY A 180 -18.26 8.17 -0.62
N GLU A 181 -18.80 7.07 -1.14
CA GLU A 181 -19.60 6.09 -0.39
C GLU A 181 -18.70 5.04 0.29
N ILE A 182 -17.47 4.83 -0.20
CA ILE A 182 -16.52 3.88 0.37
C ILE A 182 -15.78 4.51 1.55
N GLU A 183 -16.14 4.09 2.76
CA GLU A 183 -15.48 4.51 4.00
C GLU A 183 -14.09 3.87 4.16
N THR A 184 -13.24 4.47 4.99
CA THR A 184 -11.99 3.83 5.44
C THR A 184 -12.23 3.10 6.75
N LEU A 185 -11.48 2.01 6.96
CA LEU A 185 -11.57 1.27 8.22
C LEU A 185 -10.92 2.04 9.39
N SER A 186 -10.05 2.99 9.10
CA SER A 186 -9.35 3.81 10.09
C SER A 186 -10.17 5.02 10.56
N GLY A 187 -11.27 5.35 9.89
CA GLY A 187 -12.03 6.58 10.11
C GLY A 187 -11.44 7.82 9.41
N ALA A 188 -10.39 7.67 8.60
CA ALA A 188 -9.92 8.73 7.72
C ALA A 188 -11.03 9.16 6.72
N PRO A 189 -11.10 10.46 6.36
CA PRO A 189 -12.22 11.01 5.60
C PRO A 189 -12.25 10.59 4.13
N VAL A 190 -11.14 10.06 3.59
CA VAL A 190 -11.03 9.70 2.17
C VAL A 190 -10.39 8.32 2.06
N ALA A 191 -11.10 7.39 1.42
CA ALA A 191 -10.54 6.13 1.00
C ALA A 191 -9.81 6.27 -0.34
N ASP A 192 -8.58 5.77 -0.40
CA ASP A 192 -7.85 5.55 -1.66
C ASP A 192 -8.36 4.24 -2.29
N SER A 193 -9.65 4.25 -2.62
CA SER A 193 -10.40 3.14 -3.18
C SER A 193 -10.15 2.98 -4.68
N ILE A 194 -10.53 1.83 -5.23
CA ILE A 194 -10.39 1.56 -6.67
C ILE A 194 -11.26 2.50 -7.51
N ALA A 195 -12.40 2.93 -6.99
CA ALA A 195 -13.26 3.95 -7.60
C ALA A 195 -12.55 5.31 -7.62
N PHE A 196 -11.93 5.71 -6.49
CA PHE A 196 -11.17 6.95 -6.39
C PHE A 196 -10.01 6.99 -7.38
N ARG A 197 -9.22 5.91 -7.45
CA ARG A 197 -8.09 5.76 -8.37
C ARG A 197 -8.52 5.81 -9.84
N ALA A 198 -9.58 5.08 -10.21
CA ALA A 198 -10.12 5.09 -11.57
C ALA A 198 -10.65 6.47 -11.99
N ALA A 199 -11.35 7.18 -11.09
CA ALA A 199 -11.80 8.54 -11.34
C ALA A 199 -10.63 9.51 -11.57
N ASN A 200 -9.59 9.46 -10.72
CA ASN A 200 -8.39 10.29 -10.89
C ASN A 200 -7.70 10.05 -12.24
N LEU A 201 -7.65 8.80 -12.71
CA LEU A 201 -7.05 8.48 -14.02
C LEU A 201 -7.82 9.13 -15.17
N LEU A 202 -9.16 9.04 -15.15
CA LEU A 202 -10.01 9.60 -16.21
C LEU A 202 -10.06 11.13 -16.17
N GLU A 203 -9.98 11.75 -15.00
CA GLU A 203 -9.89 13.21 -14.88
C GLU A 203 -8.56 13.75 -15.40
N ALA A 204 -7.47 13.04 -15.14
CA ALA A 204 -6.14 13.40 -15.65
C ALA A 204 -6.05 13.19 -17.17
N ASP A 205 -6.64 12.09 -17.67
CA ASP A 205 -6.68 11.75 -19.09
C ASP A 205 -7.98 10.99 -19.43
N PRO A 206 -8.97 11.66 -20.05
CA PRO A 206 -10.23 11.02 -20.45
C PRO A 206 -10.06 9.86 -21.44
N SER A 207 -8.90 9.72 -22.09
CA SER A 207 -8.59 8.59 -22.98
C SER A 207 -8.03 7.36 -22.24
N ALA A 208 -7.74 7.47 -20.94
CA ALA A 208 -7.15 6.40 -20.14
C ALA A 208 -8.14 5.31 -19.69
N THR A 209 -9.19 5.03 -20.50
CA THR A 209 -10.26 4.09 -20.16
C THR A 209 -9.75 2.67 -19.90
N ALA A 210 -8.77 2.20 -20.69
CA ALA A 210 -8.15 0.90 -20.49
C ALA A 210 -7.44 0.79 -19.12
N LYS A 211 -6.75 1.85 -18.70
CA LYS A 211 -6.03 1.88 -17.41
C LYS A 211 -6.99 2.00 -16.24
N ALA A 212 -8.08 2.76 -16.39
CA ALA A 212 -9.16 2.83 -15.41
C ALA A 212 -9.85 1.46 -15.26
N ALA A 213 -10.16 0.77 -16.36
CA ALA A 213 -10.70 -0.58 -16.33
C ALA A 213 -9.74 -1.58 -15.68
N GLU A 214 -8.44 -1.52 -15.98
CA GLU A 214 -7.42 -2.34 -15.32
C GLU A 214 -7.37 -2.10 -13.80
N THR A 215 -7.43 -0.84 -13.38
CA THR A 215 -7.46 -0.46 -11.96
C THR A 215 -8.65 -1.09 -11.24
N LEU A 216 -9.84 -1.01 -11.83
CA LEU A 216 -11.04 -1.65 -11.30
C LEU A 216 -10.93 -3.19 -11.31
N THR A 217 -10.32 -3.76 -12.34
CA THR A 217 -10.11 -5.22 -12.46
C THR A 217 -9.24 -5.75 -11.33
N ILE A 218 -8.10 -5.12 -11.08
CA ILE A 218 -7.15 -5.53 -10.03
C ILE A 218 -7.83 -5.41 -8.67
N GLY A 219 -8.47 -4.27 -8.40
CA GLY A 219 -9.17 -4.00 -7.14
C GLY A 219 -10.27 -5.01 -6.81
N LEU A 220 -11.16 -5.27 -7.75
CA LEU A 220 -12.26 -6.23 -7.56
C LEU A 220 -11.74 -7.66 -7.36
N SER A 221 -10.59 -8.02 -7.94
CA SER A 221 -9.99 -9.34 -7.73
C SER A 221 -9.35 -9.53 -6.36
N ALA A 222 -9.01 -8.44 -5.66
CA ALA A 222 -8.42 -8.48 -4.33
C ALA A 222 -9.47 -8.59 -3.20
N ALA A 223 -10.74 -8.33 -3.50
CA ALA A 223 -11.87 -8.38 -2.56
C ALA A 223 -12.44 -9.79 -2.32
N HIS A 224 -11.89 -10.84 -2.96
CA HIS A 224 -12.40 -12.22 -2.92
C HIS A 224 -11.36 -13.29 -2.57
#